data_AF-A0AAV7JP49-F1
#
_entry.id   AF-A0AAV7JP49-F1
#
_cell.length_a   1.000
_cell.length_b   1.000
_cell.length_c   1.000
_cell.angle_alpha   90.00
_cell.angle_beta   90.00
_cell.angle_gamma   90.00
#
_symmetry.space_group_name_H-M   'P 1'
#
loop_
_entity.id
_entity.type
_entity.pdbx_description
1 polymer ?
#
loop_
_entity_poly.entity_id
_entity_poly.type
_entity_poly.pdbx_seq_one_letter_code
_entity_poly.pdbx_strand_id
1 'polypeptide(L)'
;MITKGEDEDIVAEHTPRFLELLSNIKTETDKAKEFVSSFHSSSSEDSALETQSEGISLLSLKSHLLLDYIINLTKVILHKLEAKPLSLVHSDVIDQLIKERVVLEKIKPLEMKTKYQIDKLVTLATRGSTSNHHPLSYKPNPSNLMPRKEGLSLGGYQLSRG
;
A
#
# COMPACT_ATOMS: atom_id res chain seq x y z
N MET A 1 40.49 28.20 -37.97
CA MET A 1 41.53 27.34 -37.35
C MET A 1 41.67 27.82 -35.91
N ILE A 2 41.83 26.90 -34.95
CA ILE A 2 41.62 27.01 -33.48
C ILE A 2 40.18 26.60 -33.09
N THR A 3 39.96 25.31 -32.82
CA THR A 3 38.88 24.74 -31.98
C THR A 3 39.25 23.34 -31.48
N LYS A 4 40.11 22.62 -32.21
CA LYS A 4 40.48 21.23 -31.90
C LYS A 4 41.14 21.00 -30.52
N GLY A 5 41.81 22.02 -29.96
CA GLY A 5 42.44 21.93 -28.65
C GLY A 5 41.49 22.18 -27.48
N GLU A 6 40.49 23.06 -27.65
CA GLU A 6 39.51 23.37 -26.59
C GLU A 6 38.48 22.23 -26.45
N ASP A 7 38.09 21.60 -27.57
CA ASP A 7 37.20 20.43 -27.56
C ASP A 7 37.89 19.19 -26.93
N GLU A 8 39.20 18.99 -27.13
CA GLU A 8 39.94 17.87 -26.53
C GLU A 8 40.10 18.00 -25.01
N ASP A 9 40.32 19.23 -24.50
CA ASP A 9 40.43 19.49 -23.05
C ASP A 9 39.08 19.33 -22.33
N ILE A 10 37.97 19.78 -22.93
CA ILE A 10 36.61 19.60 -22.39
C ILE A 10 36.22 18.12 -22.37
N VAL A 11 36.58 17.38 -23.42
CA VAL A 11 36.35 15.92 -23.47
C VAL A 11 37.19 15.22 -22.42
N ALA A 12 38.47 15.56 -22.26
CA ALA A 12 39.34 14.94 -21.26
C ALA A 12 38.86 15.16 -19.82
N GLU A 13 38.26 16.31 -19.51
CA GLU A 13 37.70 16.63 -18.20
C GLU A 13 36.39 15.85 -17.89
N HIS A 14 35.50 15.70 -18.89
CA HIS A 14 34.19 15.08 -18.68
C HIS A 14 34.16 13.56 -18.91
N THR A 15 35.15 13.01 -19.59
CA THR A 15 35.31 11.55 -19.80
C THR A 15 35.39 10.74 -18.51
N PRO A 16 36.20 11.10 -17.47
CA PRO A 16 36.29 10.29 -16.25
C PRO A 16 34.96 10.25 -15.48
N ARG A 17 34.27 11.39 -15.39
CA ARG A 17 32.95 11.49 -14.72
C ARG A 17 31.87 10.68 -15.45
N PHE A 18 31.92 10.65 -16.78
CA PHE A 18 31.01 9.85 -17.59
C PHE A 18 31.25 8.34 -17.41
N LEU A 19 32.52 7.92 -17.36
CA LEU A 19 32.88 6.52 -17.10
C LEU A 19 32.45 6.06 -15.71
N GLU A 20 32.63 6.91 -14.69
CA GLU A 20 32.13 6.66 -13.34
C GLU A 20 30.61 6.48 -13.35
N LEU A 21 29.87 7.38 -14.00
CA LEU A 21 28.41 7.31 -14.08
C LEU A 21 27.93 6.03 -14.78
N LEU A 22 28.59 5.62 -15.87
CA LEU A 22 28.27 4.36 -16.56
C LEU A 22 28.52 3.15 -15.66
N SER A 23 29.61 3.17 -14.87
CA SER A 23 29.89 2.11 -13.91
C SER A 23 28.82 2.03 -12.81
N ASN A 24 28.33 3.19 -12.35
CA ASN A 24 27.26 3.28 -11.36
C ASN A 24 25.93 2.77 -11.93
N ILE A 25 25.56 3.17 -13.16
CA ILE A 25 24.34 2.66 -13.81
C ILE A 25 24.40 1.14 -13.96
N LYS A 26 25.55 0.58 -14.33
CA LYS A 26 25.73 -0.86 -14.45
C LYS A 26 25.53 -1.57 -13.10
N THR A 27 26.23 -1.12 -12.07
CA THR A 27 26.14 -1.74 -10.73
C THR A 27 24.73 -1.61 -10.14
N GLU A 28 24.06 -0.48 -10.30
CA GLU A 28 22.68 -0.30 -9.84
C GLU A 28 21.68 -1.15 -10.64
N THR A 29 21.89 -1.32 -11.95
CA THR A 29 21.06 -2.20 -12.78
C THR A 29 21.24 -3.67 -12.41
N ASP A 30 22.46 -4.10 -12.11
CA ASP A 30 22.75 -5.46 -11.66
C ASP A 30 22.08 -5.75 -10.31
N LYS A 31 22.16 -4.82 -9.34
CA LYS A 31 21.43 -4.90 -8.06
C LYS A 31 19.91 -4.99 -8.26
N ALA A 32 19.35 -4.16 -9.15
CA ALA A 32 17.93 -4.18 -9.45
C ALA A 32 17.49 -5.51 -10.09
N LYS A 33 18.33 -6.09 -10.97
CA LYS A 33 18.09 -7.39 -11.60
C LYS A 33 18.13 -8.52 -10.58
N GLU A 34 19.11 -8.53 -9.69
CA GLU A 34 19.20 -9.49 -8.58
C GLU A 34 17.94 -9.41 -7.70
N PHE A 35 17.52 -8.20 -7.31
CA PHE A 35 16.31 -7.98 -6.54
C PHE A 35 15.06 -8.55 -7.23
N VAL A 36 14.84 -8.23 -8.50
CA VAL A 36 13.69 -8.75 -9.27
C VAL A 36 13.74 -10.28 -9.41
N SER A 37 14.92 -10.86 -9.65
CA SER A 37 15.09 -12.31 -9.74
C SER A 37 14.81 -13.03 -8.41
N SER A 38 15.23 -12.42 -7.29
CA SER A 38 14.93 -12.93 -5.95
C SER A 38 13.43 -12.86 -5.67
N PHE A 39 12.78 -11.76 -6.06
CA PHE A 39 11.34 -11.58 -5.90
C PHE A 39 10.52 -12.59 -6.71
N HIS A 40 10.93 -12.87 -7.96
CA HIS A 40 10.28 -13.89 -8.79
C HIS A 40 10.44 -15.30 -8.21
N SER A 41 11.62 -15.62 -7.68
CA SER A 41 11.88 -16.92 -7.04
C SER A 41 11.10 -17.09 -5.74
N SER A 42 10.84 -16.01 -5.01
CA SER A 42 10.00 -16.01 -3.81
C SER A 42 8.49 -16.00 -4.12
N SER A 43 8.07 -15.54 -5.30
CA SER A 43 6.64 -15.47 -5.69
C SER A 43 6.07 -16.77 -6.27
N SER A 44 6.90 -17.75 -6.64
CA SER A 44 6.43 -18.99 -7.27
C SER A 44 5.72 -19.97 -6.32
N GLU A 45 5.73 -19.72 -5.01
CA GLU A 45 5.05 -20.58 -4.02
C GLU A 45 3.80 -19.93 -3.40
N ASP A 46 3.53 -18.66 -3.64
CA ASP A 46 2.52 -17.93 -2.87
C ASP A 46 1.23 -17.67 -3.67
N SER A 47 0.23 -18.50 -3.36
CA SER A 47 -1.21 -18.24 -3.51
C SER A 47 -1.68 -16.90 -2.88
N ALA A 48 -0.78 -16.12 -2.28
CA ALA A 48 -1.04 -14.84 -1.62
C ALA A 48 -1.47 -13.70 -2.56
N LEU A 49 -1.27 -13.84 -3.88
CA LEU A 49 -1.79 -12.91 -4.89
C LEU A 49 -3.13 -13.35 -5.49
N GLU A 50 -3.69 -14.50 -5.06
CA GLU A 50 -5.03 -14.86 -5.45
C GLU A 50 -5.99 -13.76 -4.98
N THR A 51 -6.65 -13.15 -5.97
CA THR A 51 -7.65 -12.12 -5.75
C THR A 51 -8.68 -12.67 -4.77
N GLN A 52 -8.68 -12.10 -3.56
CA GLN A 52 -9.62 -12.48 -2.51
C GLN A 52 -11.03 -12.47 -3.11
N SER A 53 -11.77 -13.57 -2.94
CA SER A 53 -13.13 -13.76 -3.49
C SER A 53 -14.12 -12.68 -3.02
N GLU A 54 -13.78 -11.93 -1.97
CA GLU A 54 -14.58 -10.85 -1.40
C GLU A 54 -14.15 -9.42 -1.84
N GLY A 55 -13.22 -9.31 -2.79
CA GLY A 55 -12.82 -8.04 -3.40
C GLY A 55 -11.38 -7.61 -3.08
N ILE A 56 -10.91 -6.57 -3.78
CA ILE A 56 -9.55 -6.07 -3.65
C ILE A 56 -9.43 -5.24 -2.37
N SER A 57 -8.61 -5.70 -1.41
CA SER A 57 -8.22 -4.89 -0.25
C SER A 57 -7.55 -3.60 -0.70
N LEU A 58 -7.83 -2.48 -0.01
CA LEU A 58 -7.15 -1.21 -0.26
C LEU A 58 -5.63 -1.35 -0.22
N LEU A 59 -5.13 -2.23 0.65
CA LEU A 59 -3.70 -2.52 0.75
C LEU A 59 -3.17 -3.19 -0.52
N SER A 60 -3.87 -4.20 -1.03
CA SER A 60 -3.54 -4.87 -2.29
C SER A 60 -3.58 -3.90 -3.46
N LEU A 61 -4.60 -3.04 -3.55
CA LEU A 61 -4.69 -1.99 -4.56
C LEU A 61 -3.47 -1.06 -4.53
N LYS A 62 -3.07 -0.61 -3.33
CA LYS A 62 -1.90 0.25 -3.17
C LYS A 62 -0.62 -0.44 -3.63
N SER A 63 -0.43 -1.71 -3.26
CA SER A 63 0.73 -2.50 -3.68
C SER A 63 0.81 -2.64 -5.20
N HIS A 64 -0.31 -2.94 -5.87
CA HIS A 64 -0.37 -3.00 -7.32
C HIS A 64 -0.08 -1.64 -7.99
N LEU A 65 -0.67 -0.54 -7.48
CA LEU A 65 -0.41 0.80 -8.00
C LEU A 65 1.05 1.24 -7.86
N LEU A 66 1.70 0.88 -6.74
CA LEU A 66 3.12 1.16 -6.54
C LEU A 66 4.01 0.34 -7.48
N LEU A 67 3.64 -0.91 -7.75
CA LEU A 67 4.36 -1.77 -8.67
C LEU A 67 4.24 -1.26 -10.12
N ASP A 68 3.03 -0.89 -10.55
CA ASP A 68 2.81 -0.26 -11.87
C ASP A 68 3.60 1.05 -12.01
N TYR A 69 3.62 1.88 -10.96
CA TYR A 69 4.41 3.11 -10.94
C TYR A 69 5.91 2.86 -11.14
N ILE A 70 6.47 1.87 -10.43
CA ILE A 70 7.89 1.49 -10.58
C ILE A 70 8.16 0.97 -12.00
N ILE A 71 7.26 0.16 -12.57
CA ILE A 71 7.39 -0.36 -13.94
C ILE A 71 7.42 0.80 -14.95
N ASN A 72 6.48 1.74 -14.86
CA ASN A 72 6.41 2.88 -15.78
C ASN A 72 7.61 3.82 -15.62
N LEU A 73 8.13 3.97 -14.40
CA LEU A 73 9.35 4.72 -14.15
C LEU A 73 10.58 4.06 -14.79
N THR A 74 10.72 2.74 -14.68
CA THR A 74 11.80 1.98 -15.34
C THR A 74 11.70 2.09 -16.87
N LYS A 75 10.49 2.07 -17.44
CA LYS A 75 10.29 2.31 -18.88
C LYS A 75 10.81 3.69 -19.30
N VAL A 76 10.56 4.73 -18.51
CA VAL A 76 11.08 6.08 -18.79
C VAL A 76 12.61 6.10 -18.74
N ILE A 77 13.23 5.42 -17.78
CA ILE A 77 14.69 5.29 -17.70
C ILE A 77 15.25 4.58 -18.94
N LEU A 78 14.63 3.48 -19.36
CA LEU A 78 15.04 2.74 -20.56
C LEU A 78 14.99 3.61 -21.81
N HIS A 79 13.90 4.38 -22.00
CA HIS A 79 13.78 5.30 -23.14
C HIS A 79 14.85 6.38 -23.15
N LYS A 80 15.28 6.86 -21.97
CA LYS A 80 16.38 7.81 -21.84
C LYS A 80 17.73 7.18 -22.21
N LEU A 81 17.95 5.91 -21.89
CA LEU A 81 19.19 5.19 -22.22
C LEU A 81 19.29 4.85 -23.71
N GLU A 82 18.16 4.61 -24.38
CA GLU A 82 18.13 4.29 -25.81
C GLU A 82 18.34 5.52 -26.72
N ALA A 83 18.54 6.73 -26.14
CA ALA A 83 18.70 8.00 -26.86
C ALA A 83 17.60 8.28 -27.90
N LYS A 84 16.44 7.63 -27.76
CA LYS A 84 15.28 7.90 -28.62
C LYS A 84 14.79 9.31 -28.31
N PRO A 85 14.55 10.16 -29.33
CA PRO A 85 14.11 11.52 -29.09
C PRO A 85 12.87 11.47 -28.22
N LEU A 86 12.86 12.30 -27.16
CA LEU A 86 11.70 12.48 -26.29
C LEU A 86 10.58 13.27 -27.01
N SER A 87 10.46 13.09 -28.31
CA SER A 87 9.60 13.82 -29.21
C SER A 87 8.45 12.90 -29.60
N LEU A 88 7.25 13.24 -29.16
CA LEU A 88 5.95 12.80 -29.67
C LEU A 88 5.43 11.38 -29.32
N VAL A 89 6.25 10.48 -28.75
CA VAL A 89 5.79 9.12 -28.31
C VAL A 89 5.64 9.03 -26.77
N HIS A 90 5.83 10.13 -26.05
CA HIS A 90 5.92 10.20 -24.59
C HIS A 90 4.66 10.69 -23.87
N SER A 91 3.50 10.74 -24.52
CA SER A 91 2.24 11.01 -23.80
C SER A 91 1.92 9.84 -22.89
N ASP A 92 1.85 8.62 -23.42
CA ASP A 92 1.08 7.59 -22.74
C ASP A 92 1.74 7.06 -21.46
N VAL A 93 3.06 6.85 -21.44
CA VAL A 93 3.78 6.37 -20.25
C VAL A 93 3.87 7.46 -19.18
N ILE A 94 4.11 8.72 -19.57
CA ILE A 94 4.18 9.84 -18.63
C ILE A 94 2.79 10.17 -18.10
N ASP A 95 1.77 10.18 -18.94
CA ASP A 95 0.38 10.39 -18.57
C ASP A 95 -0.11 9.30 -17.63
N GLN A 96 0.27 8.05 -17.89
CA GLN A 96 0.01 6.93 -16.99
C GLN A 96 0.71 7.12 -15.63
N LEU A 97 1.97 7.55 -15.62
CA LEU A 97 2.73 7.84 -14.39
C LEU A 97 2.08 8.98 -13.59
N ILE A 98 1.62 10.03 -14.27
CA ILE A 98 0.87 11.16 -13.68
C ILE A 98 -0.46 10.65 -13.11
N LYS A 99 -1.18 9.82 -13.85
CA LYS A 99 -2.42 9.18 -13.39
C LYS A 99 -2.18 8.38 -12.12
N GLU A 100 -1.20 7.50 -12.12
CA GLU A 100 -0.85 6.66 -10.97
C GLU A 100 -0.51 7.51 -9.75
N ARG A 101 0.26 8.59 -9.93
CA ARG A 101 0.55 9.56 -8.87
C ARG A 101 -0.72 10.22 -8.33
N VAL A 102 -1.61 10.69 -9.21
CA VAL A 102 -2.88 11.29 -8.80
C VAL A 102 -3.74 10.27 -8.06
N VAL A 103 -3.83 9.03 -8.54
CA VAL A 103 -4.59 7.98 -7.86
C VAL A 103 -4.02 7.72 -6.46
N LEU A 104 -2.69 7.60 -6.32
CA LEU A 104 -2.02 7.44 -5.02
C LEU A 104 -2.31 8.59 -4.06
N GLU A 105 -2.44 9.83 -4.55
CA GLU A 105 -2.83 10.97 -3.74
C GLU A 105 -4.31 10.92 -3.34
N LYS A 106 -5.19 10.46 -4.24
CA LYS A 106 -6.63 10.37 -4.00
C LYS A 106 -7.04 9.22 -3.08
N ILE A 107 -6.24 8.17 -2.96
CA ILE A 107 -6.51 7.08 -2.00
C ILE A 107 -6.15 7.47 -0.55
N LYS A 108 -5.34 8.52 -0.30
CA LYS A 108 -4.90 8.93 1.05
C LYS A 108 -6.04 9.06 2.08
N PRO A 109 -7.19 9.70 1.77
CA PRO A 109 -8.29 9.78 2.73
C PRO A 109 -8.88 8.41 3.09
N LEU A 110 -8.87 7.48 2.14
CA LEU A 110 -9.34 6.11 2.37
C LEU A 110 -8.35 5.33 3.25
N GLU A 111 -7.04 5.53 3.05
CA GLU A 111 -6.00 4.96 3.93
C GLU A 111 -6.18 5.42 5.37
N MET A 112 -6.51 6.70 5.59
CA MET A 112 -6.76 7.22 6.94
C MET A 112 -7.98 6.57 7.59
N LYS A 113 -9.04 6.30 6.83
CA LYS A 113 -10.22 5.59 7.32
C LYS A 113 -9.90 4.13 7.66
N THR A 114 -9.19 3.43 6.80
CA THR A 114 -8.79 2.04 7.04
C THR A 114 -7.86 1.93 8.24
N LYS A 115 -6.89 2.84 8.38
CA LYS A 115 -6.04 2.92 9.58
C LYS A 115 -6.88 3.10 10.84
N TYR A 116 -7.82 4.05 10.84
CA TYR A 116 -8.70 4.28 11.98
C TYR A 116 -9.53 3.04 12.35
N GLN A 117 -10.03 2.31 11.36
CA GLN A 117 -10.77 1.06 11.59
C GLN A 117 -9.88 -0.01 12.21
N ILE A 118 -8.65 -0.19 11.70
CA ILE A 118 -7.66 -1.11 12.26
C ILE A 118 -7.33 -0.71 13.69
N ASP A 119 -7.01 0.56 13.95
CA ASP A 119 -6.67 1.07 15.27
C ASP A 119 -7.80 0.83 16.28
N LYS A 120 -9.06 1.02 15.86
CA LYS A 120 -10.24 0.70 16.68
C LYS A 120 -10.33 -0.79 17.01
N LEU A 121 -10.18 -1.65 16.02
CA LEU A 121 -10.27 -3.11 16.21
C LEU A 121 -9.14 -3.61 17.11
N VAL A 122 -7.92 -3.12 16.92
CA VAL A 122 -6.76 -3.42 17.78
C VAL A 122 -7.00 -2.92 19.21
N THR A 123 -7.54 -1.71 19.37
CA THR A 123 -7.88 -1.15 20.69
C THR A 123 -8.96 -1.99 21.39
N LEU A 124 -9.98 -2.44 20.65
CA LEU A 124 -11.04 -3.28 21.19
C LEU A 124 -10.52 -4.65 21.62
N ALA A 125 -9.65 -5.26 20.82
CA ALA A 125 -9.05 -6.57 21.11
C ALA A 125 -8.08 -6.49 22.32
N THR A 126 -7.31 -5.42 22.44
CA THR A 126 -6.30 -5.24 23.50
C THR A 126 -6.90 -4.79 24.84
N ARG A 127 -7.97 -3.98 24.84
CA ARG A 127 -8.57 -3.43 26.08
C ARG A 127 -9.72 -4.26 26.63
N GLY A 128 -10.17 -5.28 25.90
CA GLY A 128 -11.39 -6.03 26.22
C GLY A 128 -12.64 -5.16 26.03
N SER A 129 -13.74 -5.76 25.58
CA SER A 129 -14.97 -5.05 25.20
C SER A 129 -15.57 -4.26 26.39
N THR A 130 -15.18 -3.00 26.56
CA THR A 130 -15.72 -2.11 27.61
C THR A 130 -16.35 -0.84 27.05
N SER A 131 -16.43 -0.68 25.72
CA SER A 131 -17.28 0.34 25.12
C SER A 131 -17.94 -0.17 23.84
N ASN A 132 -19.06 -0.88 24.01
CA ASN A 132 -20.12 -0.92 23.00
C ASN A 132 -20.77 0.48 22.89
N HIS A 133 -20.00 1.48 22.45
CA HIS A 133 -20.54 2.77 21.98
C HIS A 133 -21.11 2.59 20.58
N HIS A 134 -22.10 1.70 20.47
CA HIS A 134 -23.03 1.74 19.36
C HIS A 134 -23.93 2.96 19.59
N PRO A 135 -24.11 3.90 18.66
CA PRO A 135 -24.97 5.09 18.88
C PRO A 135 -26.41 4.73 19.30
N LEU A 136 -26.86 3.51 19.01
CA LEU A 136 -28.16 2.95 19.44
C LEU A 136 -28.13 2.12 20.74
N SER A 137 -26.97 1.96 21.42
CA SER A 137 -26.89 1.25 22.72
C SER A 137 -27.39 2.10 23.90
N TYR A 138 -27.62 3.39 23.68
CA TYR A 138 -28.24 4.32 24.64
C TYR A 138 -29.77 4.30 24.62
N LYS A 139 -30.39 3.29 23.99
CA LYS A 139 -31.82 3.07 24.19
C LYS A 139 -32.04 2.75 25.68
N PRO A 140 -33.01 3.40 26.35
CA PRO A 140 -33.35 3.06 27.73
C PRO A 140 -33.62 1.56 27.82
N ASN A 141 -32.85 0.84 28.63
CA ASN A 141 -33.09 -0.57 28.89
C ASN A 141 -33.85 -0.68 30.22
N PRO A 142 -35.19 -0.76 30.21
CA PRO A 142 -36.00 -0.74 31.43
C PRO A 142 -35.72 -1.95 32.33
N SER A 143 -35.12 -3.01 31.79
CA SER A 143 -34.66 -4.18 32.54
C SER A 143 -33.56 -3.86 33.55
N ASN A 144 -32.77 -2.79 33.34
CA ASN A 144 -31.73 -2.36 34.28
C ASN A 144 -32.29 -1.62 35.50
N LEU A 145 -33.55 -1.18 35.46
CA LEU A 145 -34.25 -0.55 36.57
C LEU A 145 -35.06 -1.57 37.40
N MET A 146 -35.21 -2.80 36.90
CA MET A 146 -35.86 -3.85 37.66
C MET A 146 -34.91 -4.33 38.75
N PRO A 147 -35.29 -4.24 40.04
CA PRO A 147 -34.49 -4.80 41.11
C PRO A 147 -34.32 -6.29 40.84
N ARG A 148 -33.07 -6.76 40.87
CA ARG A 148 -32.75 -8.18 40.80
C ARG A 148 -33.58 -8.85 41.89
N LYS A 149 -34.59 -9.63 41.51
CA LYS A 149 -35.29 -10.53 42.44
C LYS A 149 -34.26 -11.56 42.89
N GLU A 150 -33.48 -11.20 43.90
CA GLU A 150 -32.87 -12.16 44.79
C GLU A 150 -34.05 -12.98 45.32
N GLY A 151 -34.10 -14.23 44.89
CA GLY A 151 -35.14 -15.16 45.25
C GLY A 151 -35.13 -15.33 46.76
N LEU A 152 -35.99 -14.58 47.45
CA LEU A 152 -36.57 -14.99 48.71
C LEU A 152 -37.24 -16.34 48.45
N SER A 153 -36.52 -17.40 48.79
CA SER A 153 -37.07 -18.73 49.00
C SER A 153 -38.05 -18.62 50.16
N LEU A 154 -39.32 -18.37 49.85
CA LEU A 154 -40.43 -18.50 50.77
C LEU A 154 -41.43 -19.49 50.19
N GLY A 155 -41.47 -20.66 50.82
CA GLY A 155 -42.66 -21.48 50.94
C GLY A 155 -43.10 -22.18 49.66
N GLY A 156 -42.64 -23.42 49.50
CA GLY A 156 -43.32 -24.36 48.62
C GLY A 156 -44.77 -24.52 49.04
N TYR A 157 -45.68 -24.08 48.19
CA TYR A 157 -47.06 -24.55 48.17
C TYR A 157 -47.27 -25.33 46.87
N GLN A 158 -47.31 -26.65 47.03
CA GLN A 158 -47.90 -27.55 46.06
C GLN A 158 -49.41 -27.27 46.02
N LEU A 159 -49.96 -27.02 44.84
CA LEU A 159 -51.38 -27.23 44.58
C LEU A 159 -51.50 -28.44 43.66
N SER A 160 -51.78 -29.57 44.30
CA SER A 160 -52.25 -30.81 43.67
C SER A 160 -53.62 -30.54 43.05
N ARG A 161 -53.76 -30.88 41.77
CA ARG A 161 -55.07 -30.96 41.10
C ARG A 161 -55.86 -32.15 41.68
N GLY A 162 -57.09 -31.88 42.07
CA GLY A 162 -58.16 -32.81 42.42
C GLY A 162 -59.44 -32.01 42.56
#